data_AF-R9HP94-F1
#
_entry.id   AF-R9HP94-F1
#
_cell.length_a   1.000
_cell.length_b   1.000
_cell.length_c   1.000
_cell.angle_alpha   90.00
_cell.angle_beta   90.00
_cell.angle_gamma   90.00
#
_symmetry.space_group_name_H-M   'P 1'
#
loop_
_entity.id
_entity.type
_entity.pdbx_description
1 polymer ?
#
loop_
_entity_poly.entity_id
_entity_poly.type
_entity_poly.pdbx_seq_one_letter_code
_entity_poly.pdbx_strand_id
1 'polypeptide(L)'
;MAGSNLKRLQKVASGLGDLNECVVYVGGAVAELYVSDPAATDIRPTMDVDCVVELASYKGFNELSELLRKKGFQNDQTSGAPICRWIYQGETVDIMPDDEDIIGFSNKWYHPAIANKEPRTLSDGTVIYVFPVTYYVATKFEALAGRGGDDLRTSHDFEDIIYILNSCPDFMEHFKNETDEALKQYLKEKMEALISRSNIMEEIECALPIGEDDRADFIYEIMEEIAQI
;
A
#
# COMPACT_ATOMS: atom_id res chain seq x y z
N MET A 1 -17.13 -14.81 -5.02
CA MET A 1 -15.90 -15.55 -4.65
C MET A 1 -14.90 -14.50 -4.20
N ALA A 2 -14.20 -14.68 -3.07
CA ALA A 2 -13.16 -13.72 -2.67
C ALA A 2 -12.11 -13.59 -3.79
N GLY A 3 -11.71 -12.34 -4.09
CA GLY A 3 -10.65 -12.02 -5.04
C GLY A 3 -9.34 -12.73 -4.69
N SER A 4 -8.44 -12.87 -5.66
CA SER A 4 -7.17 -13.56 -5.44
C SER A 4 -6.36 -12.89 -4.33
N ASN A 5 -6.40 -11.57 -4.22
CA ASN A 5 -5.65 -10.79 -3.24
C ASN A 5 -6.19 -11.05 -1.81
N LEU A 6 -7.49 -10.91 -1.55
CA LEU A 6 -8.13 -11.30 -0.27
C LEU A 6 -7.74 -12.70 0.21
N LYS A 7 -7.74 -13.70 -0.67
CA LYS A 7 -7.37 -15.08 -0.28
C LYS A 7 -5.91 -15.19 0.15
N ARG A 8 -5.01 -14.44 -0.49
CA ARG A 8 -3.60 -14.36 -0.08
C ARG A 8 -3.47 -13.69 1.28
N LEU A 9 -4.15 -12.56 1.50
CA LEU A 9 -4.19 -11.87 2.79
C LEU A 9 -4.68 -12.80 3.91
N GLN A 10 -5.78 -13.53 3.70
CA GLN A 10 -6.32 -14.51 4.66
C GLN A 10 -5.30 -15.60 5.00
N LYS A 11 -4.66 -16.17 3.99
CA LYS A 11 -3.65 -17.22 4.17
C LYS A 11 -2.44 -16.71 4.96
N VAL A 12 -1.94 -15.53 4.62
CA VAL A 12 -0.79 -14.91 5.30
C VAL A 12 -1.14 -14.54 6.75
N ALA A 13 -2.30 -13.91 6.98
CA ALA A 13 -2.78 -13.57 8.32
C ALA A 13 -2.95 -14.80 9.21
N SER A 14 -3.54 -15.87 8.67
CA SER A 14 -3.65 -17.15 9.37
C SER A 14 -2.28 -17.74 9.70
N GLY A 15 -1.31 -17.66 8.79
CA GLY A 15 0.07 -18.11 9.02
C GLY A 15 0.82 -17.31 10.08
N LEU A 16 0.64 -15.98 10.09
CA LEU A 16 1.24 -15.10 11.09
C LEU A 16 0.67 -15.36 12.48
N GLY A 17 -0.59 -15.77 12.62
CA GLY A 17 -1.20 -16.08 13.92
C GLY A 17 -1.12 -14.88 14.87
N ASP A 18 -0.54 -15.06 16.06
CA ASP A 18 -0.32 -13.98 17.04
C ASP A 18 0.58 -12.83 16.53
N LEU A 19 1.46 -13.06 15.55
CA LEU A 19 2.24 -11.98 14.93
C LEU A 19 1.39 -11.07 14.04
N ASN A 20 0.18 -11.48 13.67
CA ASN A 20 -0.70 -10.70 12.81
C ASN A 20 -1.07 -9.35 13.45
N GLU A 21 -1.11 -9.27 14.78
CA GLU A 21 -1.37 -8.03 15.52
C GLU A 21 -0.18 -7.05 15.48
N CYS A 22 1.02 -7.57 15.20
CA CYS A 22 2.26 -6.79 15.19
C CYS A 22 2.60 -6.24 13.80
N VAL A 23 1.93 -6.70 12.74
CA VAL A 23 2.16 -6.24 11.37
C VAL A 23 1.05 -5.32 10.88
N VAL A 24 1.38 -4.51 9.88
CA VAL A 24 0.43 -3.73 9.10
C VAL A 24 0.59 -4.11 7.64
N TYR A 25 -0.51 -4.51 7.00
CA TYR A 25 -0.52 -4.91 5.60
C TYR A 25 -0.55 -3.66 4.71
N VAL A 26 0.31 -3.66 3.69
CA VAL A 26 0.52 -2.54 2.76
C VAL A 26 0.58 -3.05 1.32
N GLY A 27 0.95 -2.19 0.38
CA GLY A 27 1.16 -2.57 -1.01
C GLY A 27 -0.13 -2.74 -1.82
N GLY A 28 -0.03 -3.38 -2.98
CA GLY A 28 -1.17 -3.55 -3.89
C GLY A 28 -2.22 -4.54 -3.35
N ALA A 29 -1.83 -5.48 -2.49
CA ALA A 29 -2.72 -6.51 -1.95
C ALA A 29 -3.89 -5.94 -1.13
N VAL A 30 -3.69 -4.78 -0.49
CA VAL A 30 -4.69 -4.14 0.38
C VAL A 30 -5.45 -3.00 -0.29
N ALA A 31 -5.12 -2.64 -1.54
CA ALA A 31 -5.76 -1.51 -2.23
C ALA A 31 -7.30 -1.66 -2.27
N GLU A 32 -7.81 -2.87 -2.53
CA GLU A 32 -9.25 -3.18 -2.57
C GLU A 32 -9.95 -2.98 -1.23
N LEU A 33 -9.21 -2.96 -0.11
CA LEU A 33 -9.80 -2.81 1.23
C LEU A 33 -10.18 -1.36 1.55
N TYR A 34 -9.69 -0.40 0.78
CA TYR A 34 -10.04 1.03 0.90
C TYR A 34 -11.25 1.43 0.07
N VAL A 35 -11.68 0.54 -0.83
CA VAL A 35 -12.74 0.81 -1.80
C VAL A 35 -14.07 0.30 -1.26
N SER A 36 -15.07 1.18 -1.25
CA SER A 36 -16.44 0.87 -0.85
C SER A 36 -17.44 0.99 -2.00
N ASP A 37 -17.00 1.45 -3.18
CA ASP A 37 -17.85 1.61 -4.35
C ASP A 37 -18.23 0.25 -4.97
N PRO A 38 -19.52 -0.13 -4.98
CA PRO A 38 -19.98 -1.36 -5.62
C PRO A 38 -19.76 -1.40 -7.14
N ALA A 39 -19.54 -0.24 -7.77
CA ALA A 39 -19.20 -0.10 -9.18
C ALA A 39 -17.69 -0.10 -9.45
N ALA A 40 -16.85 -0.19 -8.41
CA ALA A 40 -15.41 -0.25 -8.58
C ALA A 40 -15.00 -1.42 -9.48
N THR A 41 -14.12 -1.12 -10.42
CA THR A 41 -13.54 -2.04 -11.38
C THR A 41 -12.59 -3.06 -10.76
N ASP A 42 -12.21 -4.03 -11.59
CA ASP A 42 -11.24 -5.07 -11.25
C ASP A 42 -9.95 -4.46 -10.68
N ILE A 43 -9.62 -4.84 -9.45
CA ILE A 43 -8.31 -4.58 -8.85
C ILE A 43 -7.23 -5.34 -9.60
N ARG A 44 -6.06 -4.70 -9.80
CA ARG A 44 -4.89 -5.39 -10.33
C ARG A 44 -4.54 -6.59 -9.43
N PRO A 45 -4.41 -7.81 -9.98
CA PRO A 45 -3.92 -8.94 -9.21
C PRO A 45 -2.48 -8.68 -8.79
N THR A 46 -2.15 -8.98 -7.53
CA THR A 46 -0.76 -8.96 -7.07
C THR A 46 -0.23 -10.37 -6.82
N MET A 47 1.09 -10.48 -6.85
CA MET A 47 1.79 -11.76 -6.72
C MET A 47 2.32 -12.02 -5.31
N ASP A 48 2.33 -10.99 -4.48
CA ASP A 48 2.90 -10.92 -3.14
C ASP A 48 1.97 -10.22 -2.13
N VAL A 49 2.29 -10.38 -0.85
CA VAL A 49 1.69 -9.65 0.27
C VAL A 49 2.78 -8.88 0.97
N ASP A 50 2.63 -7.57 1.07
CA ASP A 50 3.56 -6.70 1.78
C ASP A 50 3.06 -6.40 3.19
N CYS A 51 3.94 -6.49 4.17
CA CYS A 51 3.70 -6.13 5.56
C CYS A 51 4.81 -5.22 6.06
N VAL A 52 4.46 -4.22 6.86
CA VAL A 52 5.41 -3.44 7.65
C VAL A 52 5.27 -3.81 9.13
N VAL A 53 6.39 -3.86 9.85
CA VAL A 53 6.44 -4.18 11.27
C VAL A 53 7.34 -3.20 12.01
N GLU A 54 6.87 -2.70 13.14
CA GLU A 54 7.68 -1.83 14.00
C GLU A 54 8.71 -2.66 14.76
N LEU A 55 10.00 -2.46 14.47
CA LEU A 55 11.07 -3.26 15.09
C LEU A 55 11.29 -2.95 16.56
N ALA A 56 10.88 -1.78 17.05
CA ALA A 56 10.92 -1.48 18.49
C ALA A 56 10.16 -2.52 19.33
N SER A 57 9.24 -3.27 18.71
CA SER A 57 8.49 -4.38 19.31
C SER A 57 9.31 -5.67 19.49
N TYR A 58 10.51 -5.76 18.90
CA TYR A 58 11.37 -6.95 18.93
C TYR A 58 12.79 -6.57 19.35
N LYS A 59 13.61 -7.52 19.84
CA LYS A 59 15.04 -7.29 20.07
C LYS A 59 15.85 -7.19 18.76
N GLY A 60 15.21 -6.75 17.67
CA GLY A 60 15.72 -6.65 16.32
C GLY A 60 15.16 -7.71 15.36
N PHE A 61 15.46 -7.53 14.07
CA PHE A 61 14.97 -8.35 12.96
C PHE A 61 15.27 -9.85 13.06
N ASN A 62 16.32 -10.24 13.81
CA ASN A 62 16.67 -11.64 14.04
C ASN A 62 15.60 -12.39 14.85
N GLU A 63 15.04 -11.77 15.88
CA GLU A 63 14.00 -12.40 16.71
C GLU A 63 12.71 -12.59 15.91
N LEU A 64 12.29 -11.57 15.16
CA LEU A 64 11.18 -11.66 14.21
C LEU A 64 11.40 -12.81 13.22
N SER A 65 12.60 -12.90 12.63
CA SER A 65 12.95 -13.95 11.68
C SER A 65 12.84 -15.36 12.27
N GLU A 66 13.24 -15.57 13.52
CA GLU A 66 13.07 -16.85 14.21
C GLU A 66 11.59 -17.18 14.48
N LEU A 67 10.79 -16.19 14.85
CA LEU A 67 9.35 -16.36 15.09
C LEU A 67 8.63 -16.72 13.79
N LEU A 68 8.95 -16.05 12.68
CA LEU A 68 8.43 -16.36 11.34
C LEU A 68 8.78 -17.80 10.92
N ARG A 69 10.03 -18.23 11.12
CA ARG A 69 10.44 -19.62 10.83
C ARG A 69 9.67 -20.66 11.65
N LYS A 70 9.42 -20.39 12.94
CA LYS A 70 8.60 -21.26 13.80
C LYS A 70 7.16 -21.39 13.30
N LYS A 71 6.66 -20.40 12.56
CA LYS A 71 5.34 -20.39 11.92
C LYS A 71 5.33 -20.98 10.51
N GLY A 72 6.48 -21.43 10.02
CA GLY A 72 6.60 -22.07 8.71
C GLY A 72 6.88 -21.11 7.55
N PHE A 73 7.15 -19.83 7.82
CA PHE A 73 7.69 -18.92 6.81
C PHE A 73 9.15 -19.27 6.53
N GLN A 74 9.52 -19.33 5.26
CA GLN A 74 10.88 -19.65 4.82
C GLN A 74 11.45 -18.44 4.09
N ASN A 75 12.71 -18.08 4.35
CA ASN A 75 13.35 -17.03 3.56
C ASN A 75 13.39 -17.44 2.09
N ASP A 76 13.14 -16.50 1.20
CA ASP A 76 13.35 -16.73 -0.23
C ASP A 76 14.85 -16.86 -0.52
N GLN A 77 15.23 -18.00 -1.11
CA GLN A 77 16.62 -18.32 -1.43
C GLN A 77 16.97 -18.05 -2.90
N THR A 78 16.05 -17.49 -3.68
CA THR A 78 16.33 -17.07 -5.05
C THR A 78 17.39 -15.98 -5.07
N SER A 79 18.23 -16.01 -6.10
CA SER A 79 19.35 -15.06 -6.22
C SER A 79 18.83 -13.63 -6.34
N GLY A 80 19.25 -12.76 -5.42
CA GLY A 80 18.82 -11.36 -5.39
C GLY A 80 17.49 -11.10 -4.66
N ALA A 81 16.89 -12.12 -4.03
CA ALA A 81 15.70 -11.92 -3.21
C ALA A 81 15.99 -10.93 -2.06
N PRO A 82 15.08 -9.96 -1.78
CA PRO A 82 15.20 -9.10 -0.62
C PRO A 82 15.26 -9.90 0.68
N ILE A 83 16.03 -9.43 1.67
CA ILE A 83 16.15 -10.11 2.97
C ILE A 83 14.82 -10.22 3.74
N CYS A 84 13.91 -9.28 3.47
CA CYS A 84 12.56 -9.26 4.02
C CYS A 84 11.58 -10.20 3.30
N ARG A 85 12.00 -10.87 2.22
CA ARG A 85 11.13 -11.75 1.44
C ARG A 85 11.05 -13.16 2.02
N TRP A 86 9.81 -13.60 2.21
CA TRP A 86 9.45 -14.90 2.74
C TRP A 86 8.54 -15.65 1.77
N ILE A 87 8.59 -16.97 1.85
CA ILE A 87 7.67 -17.89 1.19
C ILE A 87 6.84 -18.59 2.26
N TYR A 88 5.52 -18.51 2.14
CA TYR A 88 4.57 -19.20 3.02
C TYR A 88 3.48 -19.90 2.22
N GLN A 89 3.48 -21.23 2.25
CA GLN A 89 2.50 -22.07 1.53
C GLN A 89 2.28 -21.66 0.06
N GLY A 90 3.38 -21.33 -0.64
CA GLY A 90 3.39 -20.91 -2.03
C GLY A 90 3.18 -19.41 -2.27
N GLU A 91 2.86 -18.62 -1.24
CA GLU A 91 2.75 -17.17 -1.33
C GLU A 91 4.10 -16.49 -1.09
N THR A 92 4.37 -15.45 -1.87
CA THR A 92 5.48 -14.51 -1.58
C THR A 92 4.97 -13.47 -0.59
N VAL A 93 5.73 -13.21 0.47
CA VAL A 93 5.36 -12.27 1.54
C VAL A 93 6.59 -11.44 1.91
N ASP A 94 6.52 -10.14 1.71
CA ASP A 94 7.58 -9.21 2.07
C ASP A 94 7.25 -8.60 3.46
N ILE A 95 7.99 -9.01 4.50
CA ILE A 95 7.79 -8.52 5.87
C ILE A 95 8.93 -7.56 6.20
N MET A 96 8.63 -6.29 6.04
CA MET A 96 9.56 -5.17 6.08
C MET A 96 9.60 -4.54 7.47
N PRO A 97 10.75 -4.54 8.17
CA PRO A 97 10.91 -3.66 9.33
C PRO A 97 10.81 -2.17 8.99
N ASP A 98 10.39 -1.33 9.93
CA ASP A 98 10.36 0.14 9.76
C ASP A 98 11.74 0.82 9.91
N ASP A 99 12.80 0.04 10.11
CA ASP A 99 14.17 0.50 10.28
C ASP A 99 14.94 0.53 8.95
N GLU A 100 15.33 1.75 8.56
CA GLU A 100 16.06 2.04 7.31
C GLU A 100 17.40 1.29 7.23
N ASP A 101 18.08 1.10 8.36
CA ASP A 101 19.41 0.46 8.42
C ASP A 101 19.35 -1.04 8.08
N ILE A 102 18.15 -1.63 8.12
CA ILE A 102 17.95 -3.07 7.90
C ILE A 102 17.51 -3.39 6.47
N ILE A 103 16.68 -2.56 5.85
CA ILE A 103 16.18 -2.80 4.48
C ILE A 103 16.94 -2.00 3.42
N GLY A 104 17.64 -0.92 3.81
CA GLY A 104 18.38 -0.06 2.89
C GLY A 104 17.49 0.84 2.03
N PHE A 105 16.20 0.98 2.39
CA PHE A 105 15.33 2.03 1.90
C PHE A 105 14.44 2.50 3.04
N SER A 106 13.96 3.73 2.92
CA SER A 106 13.06 4.30 3.91
C SER A 106 11.80 4.85 3.30
N ASN A 107 10.72 4.71 4.07
CA ASN A 107 9.46 5.36 3.80
C ASN A 107 9.11 6.12 5.08
N LYS A 108 9.30 7.44 5.05
CA LYS A 108 9.13 8.29 6.23
C LYS A 108 7.73 8.19 6.87
N TRP A 109 6.74 7.68 6.13
CA TRP A 109 5.37 7.52 6.59
C TRP A 109 5.11 6.21 7.32
N TYR A 110 5.99 5.21 7.27
CA TYR A 110 5.74 3.93 7.94
C TYR A 110 5.54 4.09 9.44
N HIS A 111 6.45 4.75 10.14
CA HIS A 111 6.35 4.91 11.59
C HIS A 111 5.04 5.62 12.03
N PRO A 112 4.69 6.82 11.52
CA PRO A 112 3.42 7.46 11.89
C PRO A 112 2.18 6.69 11.39
N ALA A 113 2.27 5.98 10.25
CA ALA A 113 1.14 5.19 9.75
C ALA A 113 0.87 3.93 10.60
N ILE A 114 1.91 3.28 11.12
CA ILE A 114 1.77 2.13 12.04
C ILE A 114 1.07 2.57 13.33
N ALA A 115 1.46 3.75 13.87
CA ALA A 115 0.83 4.30 15.08
C ALA A 115 -0.67 4.59 14.89
N ASN A 116 -1.11 4.83 13.66
CA ASN A 116 -2.50 5.12 13.30
C ASN A 116 -3.20 3.96 12.58
N LYS A 117 -2.64 2.74 12.61
CA LYS A 117 -3.19 1.59 11.87
C LYS A 117 -4.67 1.32 12.17
N GLU A 118 -5.42 0.94 11.16
CA GLU A 118 -6.85 0.66 11.24
C GLU A 118 -7.14 -0.83 11.04
N PRO A 119 -8.08 -1.42 11.81
CA PRO A 119 -8.50 -2.80 11.58
C PRO A 119 -9.38 -2.90 10.33
N ARG A 120 -9.19 -3.95 9.53
CA ARG A 120 -10.06 -4.37 8.43
C ARG A 120 -10.45 -5.83 8.63
N THR A 121 -11.74 -6.12 8.50
CA THR A 121 -12.26 -7.50 8.61
C THR A 121 -12.38 -8.10 7.22
N LEU A 122 -11.63 -9.16 6.97
CA LEU A 122 -11.67 -9.93 5.73
C LEU A 122 -12.93 -10.80 5.67
N SER A 123 -13.24 -11.34 4.48
CA SER A 123 -14.50 -12.05 4.24
C SER A 123 -14.71 -13.33 5.06
N ASP A 124 -13.65 -13.88 5.65
CA ASP A 124 -13.65 -15.07 6.52
C ASP A 124 -13.70 -14.70 8.02
N GLY A 125 -13.80 -13.40 8.34
CA GLY A 125 -13.79 -12.88 9.70
C GLY A 125 -12.39 -12.60 10.26
N THR A 126 -11.33 -12.88 9.50
CA THR A 126 -9.96 -12.56 9.91
C THR A 126 -9.79 -11.05 9.97
N VAL A 127 -9.32 -10.53 11.11
CA VAL A 127 -8.97 -9.11 11.25
C VAL A 127 -7.51 -8.92 10.89
N ILE A 128 -7.23 -7.98 10.00
CA ILE A 128 -5.88 -7.49 9.70
C ILE A 128 -5.81 -6.00 9.98
N TYR A 129 -4.60 -5.45 10.05
CA TYR A 129 -4.39 -4.02 10.17
C TYR A 129 -3.84 -3.44 8.87
N VAL A 130 -4.32 -2.28 8.47
CA VAL A 130 -3.83 -1.52 7.31
C VAL A 130 -3.55 -0.07 7.73
N PHE A 131 -2.87 0.69 6.90
CA PHE A 131 -2.72 2.14 7.15
C PHE A 131 -4.05 2.88 6.91
N PRO A 132 -4.29 4.02 7.57
CA PRO A 132 -5.31 4.96 7.08
C PRO A 132 -5.04 5.31 5.61
N VAL A 133 -6.09 5.60 4.85
CA VAL A 133 -5.99 5.74 3.39
C VAL A 133 -5.05 6.88 2.96
N THR A 134 -5.00 7.98 3.72
CA THR A 134 -4.09 9.12 3.48
C THR A 134 -2.62 8.69 3.61
N TYR A 135 -2.28 7.94 4.67
CA TYR A 135 -0.96 7.35 4.84
C TYR A 135 -0.65 6.31 3.77
N TYR A 136 -1.61 5.47 3.36
CA TYR A 136 -1.43 4.53 2.26
C TYR A 136 -0.98 5.25 0.98
N VAL A 137 -1.72 6.28 0.55
CA VAL A 137 -1.37 7.08 -0.63
C VAL A 137 0.00 7.74 -0.47
N ALA A 138 0.32 8.26 0.72
CA ALA A 138 1.63 8.86 0.98
C ALA A 138 2.78 7.85 0.85
N THR A 139 2.58 6.61 1.31
CA THR A 139 3.58 5.55 1.16
C THR A 139 3.78 5.16 -0.30
N LYS A 140 2.73 5.22 -1.13
CA LYS A 140 2.81 5.02 -2.58
C LYS A 140 3.59 6.13 -3.27
N PHE A 141 3.43 7.38 -2.84
CA PHE A 141 4.26 8.48 -3.35
C PHE A 141 5.75 8.33 -3.02
N GLU A 142 6.10 7.84 -1.83
CA GLU A 142 7.51 7.55 -1.48
C GLU A 142 8.06 6.41 -2.34
N ALA A 143 7.29 5.33 -2.56
CA ALA A 143 7.67 4.23 -3.45
C ALA A 143 7.84 4.69 -4.90
N LEU A 144 6.92 5.54 -5.38
CA LEU A 144 6.97 6.18 -6.69
C LEU A 144 8.22 7.05 -6.85
N ALA A 145 8.62 7.81 -5.82
CA ALA A 145 9.83 8.63 -5.88
C ALA A 145 11.12 7.79 -5.87
N GLY A 146 11.13 6.66 -5.16
CA GLY A 146 12.30 5.78 -5.06
C GLY A 146 12.50 4.83 -6.24
N ARG A 147 11.41 4.41 -6.89
CA ARG A 147 11.41 3.39 -7.97
C ARG A 147 10.89 3.90 -9.30
N GLY A 148 10.09 4.96 -9.28
CA GLY A 148 9.47 5.53 -10.48
C GLY A 148 10.53 6.16 -11.38
N GLY A 149 10.45 5.80 -12.66
CA GLY A 149 11.16 6.52 -13.71
C GLY A 149 10.44 7.81 -14.07
N ASP A 150 10.93 8.47 -15.12
CA ASP A 150 10.29 9.67 -15.64
C ASP A 150 8.92 9.41 -16.28
N ASP A 151 8.57 8.14 -16.56
CA ASP A 151 7.31 7.71 -17.17
C ASP A 151 6.43 6.94 -16.16
N LEU A 152 5.26 7.50 -15.84
CA LEU A 152 4.36 6.93 -14.84
C LEU A 152 3.39 5.89 -15.42
N ARG A 153 3.29 5.77 -16.75
CA ARG A 153 2.31 4.90 -17.42
C ARG A 153 2.46 3.41 -17.08
N THR A 154 3.64 2.99 -16.64
CA THR A 154 3.92 1.60 -16.26
C THR A 154 4.19 1.44 -14.76
N SER A 155 3.93 2.47 -13.96
CA SER A 155 4.22 2.48 -12.52
C SER A 155 3.05 1.92 -11.73
N HIS A 156 3.25 0.77 -11.08
CA HIS A 156 2.25 0.19 -10.19
C HIS A 156 1.97 1.04 -8.96
N ASP A 157 2.94 1.81 -8.48
CA ASP A 157 2.69 2.72 -7.35
C ASP A 157 1.83 3.92 -7.76
N PHE A 158 1.95 4.37 -9.02
CA PHE A 158 1.05 5.39 -9.58
C PHE A 158 -0.33 4.80 -9.83
N GLU A 159 -0.41 3.60 -10.42
CA GLU A 159 -1.66 2.85 -10.61
C GLU A 159 -2.44 2.69 -9.30
N ASP A 160 -1.77 2.32 -8.20
CA ASP A 160 -2.41 2.20 -6.88
C ASP A 160 -2.93 3.55 -6.35
N ILE A 161 -2.24 4.67 -6.65
CA ILE A 161 -2.74 6.02 -6.29
C ILE A 161 -4.00 6.35 -7.10
N ILE A 162 -3.97 6.14 -8.42
CA ILE A 162 -5.12 6.38 -9.30
C ILE A 162 -6.31 5.52 -8.90
N TYR A 163 -6.08 4.25 -8.55
CA TYR A 163 -7.13 3.35 -8.07
C TYR A 163 -7.84 3.89 -6.82
N ILE A 164 -7.09 4.42 -5.85
CA ILE A 164 -7.67 5.02 -4.64
C ILE A 164 -8.47 6.27 -4.98
N LEU A 165 -7.93 7.18 -5.80
CA LEU A 165 -8.64 8.41 -6.19
C LEU A 165 -9.89 8.11 -7.03
N ASN A 166 -9.85 7.06 -7.84
CA ASN A 166 -10.99 6.65 -8.66
C ASN A 166 -12.10 5.98 -7.85
N SER A 167 -11.73 5.13 -6.89
CA SER A 167 -12.66 4.14 -6.30
C SER A 167 -12.86 4.25 -4.79
N CYS A 168 -12.15 5.15 -4.08
CA CYS A 168 -12.39 5.44 -2.67
C CYS A 168 -13.22 6.74 -2.54
N PRO A 169 -14.56 6.67 -2.47
CA PRO A 169 -15.42 7.86 -2.50
C PRO A 169 -15.18 8.81 -1.32
N ASP A 170 -14.76 8.27 -0.17
CA ASP A 170 -14.55 9.03 1.06
C ASP A 170 -13.11 9.57 1.18
N PHE A 171 -12.25 9.38 0.17
CA PHE A 171 -10.84 9.82 0.24
C PHE A 171 -10.71 11.31 0.53
N MET A 172 -11.50 12.16 -0.13
CA MET A 172 -11.47 13.61 0.10
C MET A 172 -11.92 14.00 1.51
N GLU A 173 -12.85 13.25 2.11
CA GLU A 173 -13.24 13.45 3.50
C GLU A 173 -12.09 13.09 4.44
N HIS A 174 -11.46 11.94 4.22
CA HIS A 174 -10.26 11.54 4.97
C HIS A 174 -9.13 12.56 4.86
N PHE A 175 -8.85 13.06 3.65
CA PHE A 175 -7.83 14.10 3.44
C PHE A 175 -8.16 15.42 4.15
N LYS A 176 -9.42 15.89 4.05
CA LYS A 176 -9.84 17.14 4.70
C LYS A 176 -9.75 17.06 6.22
N ASN A 177 -10.12 15.90 6.78
CA ASN A 177 -10.10 15.62 8.20
C ASN A 177 -8.74 15.14 8.73
N GLU A 178 -7.72 15.02 7.88
CA GLU A 178 -6.37 14.63 8.30
C GLU A 178 -5.83 15.65 9.31
N THR A 179 -5.32 15.14 10.43
CA THR A 179 -4.82 15.96 11.55
C THR A 179 -3.30 16.03 11.58
N ASP A 180 -2.62 15.12 10.88
CA ASP A 180 -1.19 15.24 10.61
C ASP A 180 -0.98 16.29 9.50
N GLU A 181 -0.71 17.53 9.91
CA GLU A 181 -0.44 18.63 8.99
C GLU A 181 0.76 18.38 8.07
N ALA A 182 1.76 17.61 8.51
CA ALA A 182 2.91 17.28 7.66
C ALA A 182 2.52 16.29 6.56
N LEU A 183 1.68 15.30 6.88
CA LEU A 183 1.10 14.37 5.90
C LEU A 183 0.22 15.11 4.88
N LYS A 184 -0.64 16.00 5.37
CA LYS A 184 -1.54 16.80 4.53
C LYS A 184 -0.76 17.68 3.55
N GLN A 185 0.22 18.41 4.05
CA GLN A 185 1.11 19.24 3.23
C GLN A 185 1.92 18.41 2.23
N TYR A 186 2.40 17.24 2.63
CA TYR A 186 3.13 16.35 1.73
C TYR A 186 2.26 15.85 0.56
N LEU A 187 1.03 15.41 0.84
CA LEU A 187 0.12 14.94 -0.22
C LEU A 187 -0.22 16.09 -1.19
N LYS A 188 -0.45 17.29 -0.67
CA LYS A 188 -0.64 18.50 -1.49
C LYS A 188 0.51 18.74 -2.46
N GLU A 189 1.75 18.78 -1.96
CA GLU A 189 2.95 18.98 -2.78
C GLU A 189 3.12 17.90 -3.85
N LYS A 190 2.75 16.64 -3.53
CA LYS A 190 2.81 15.54 -4.49
C LYS A 190 1.74 15.66 -5.58
N MET A 191 0.52 16.07 -5.23
CA MET A 191 -0.52 16.33 -6.23
C MET A 191 -0.16 17.53 -7.12
N GLU A 192 0.34 18.63 -6.55
CA GLU A 192 0.85 19.78 -7.31
C GLU A 192 1.93 19.36 -8.31
N ALA A 193 2.88 18.51 -7.87
CA ALA A 193 3.92 17.98 -8.74
C ALA A 193 3.35 17.12 -9.88
N LEU A 194 2.36 16.25 -9.62
CA LEU A 194 1.70 15.46 -10.67
C LEU A 194 0.98 16.34 -11.69
N ILE A 195 0.19 17.29 -11.23
CA ILE A 195 -0.59 18.21 -12.08
C ILE A 195 0.32 19.07 -12.97
N SER A 196 1.53 19.37 -12.51
CA SER A 196 2.52 20.13 -13.29
C SER A 196 3.15 19.33 -14.46
N ARG A 197 2.93 18.02 -14.53
CA ARG A 197 3.52 17.16 -15.58
C ARG A 197 2.77 17.35 -16.90
N SER A 198 3.53 17.45 -18.00
CA SER A 198 2.94 17.71 -19.32
C SER A 198 2.04 16.58 -19.85
N ASN A 199 2.26 15.34 -19.39
CA ASN A 199 1.55 14.15 -19.88
C ASN A 199 0.61 13.55 -18.82
N ILE A 200 0.27 14.29 -17.75
CA ILE A 200 -0.45 13.74 -16.60
C ILE A 200 -1.78 13.09 -16.99
N MET A 201 -2.55 13.67 -17.91
CA MET A 201 -3.81 13.09 -18.37
C MET A 201 -3.61 11.70 -19.01
N GLU A 202 -2.62 11.57 -19.90
CA GLU A 202 -2.29 10.28 -20.52
C GLU A 202 -1.77 9.27 -19.49
N GLU A 203 -1.03 9.74 -18.47
CA GLU A 203 -0.57 8.89 -17.38
C GLU A 203 -1.75 8.35 -16.56
N ILE A 204 -2.72 9.20 -16.21
CA ILE A 204 -3.95 8.81 -15.52
C ILE A 204 -4.73 7.79 -16.36
N GLU A 205 -4.94 8.06 -17.65
CA GLU A 205 -5.61 7.15 -18.60
C GLU A 205 -4.93 5.77 -18.64
N CYS A 206 -3.60 5.73 -18.70
CA CYS A 206 -2.86 4.46 -18.72
C CYS A 206 -2.99 3.65 -17.42
N ALA A 207 -3.22 4.33 -16.29
CA ALA A 207 -3.42 3.72 -14.99
C ALA A 207 -4.86 3.26 -14.75
N LEU A 208 -5.81 3.70 -15.58
CA LEU A 208 -7.20 3.32 -15.49
C LEU A 208 -7.47 1.94 -16.10
N PRO A 209 -8.46 1.21 -15.57
CA PRO A 209 -8.96 0.00 -16.22
C PRO A 209 -9.49 0.30 -17.63
N ILE A 210 -9.40 -0.69 -18.51
CA ILE A 210 -9.88 -0.59 -19.89
C ILE A 210 -11.36 -0.20 -19.90
N GLY A 211 -11.67 0.91 -20.57
CA GLY A 211 -13.04 1.40 -20.75
C GLY A 211 -13.49 2.42 -19.69
N GLU A 212 -12.59 2.85 -18.80
CA GLU A 212 -12.86 3.91 -17.83
C GLU A 212 -12.19 5.25 -18.19
N ASP A 213 -11.75 5.44 -19.44
CA ASP A 213 -10.99 6.63 -19.87
C ASP A 213 -11.70 7.96 -19.49
N ASP A 214 -13.04 7.97 -19.51
CA ASP A 214 -13.87 9.13 -19.10
C ASP A 214 -13.73 9.52 -17.61
N ARG A 215 -13.09 8.69 -16.78
CA ARG A 215 -12.80 8.96 -15.36
C ARG A 215 -11.55 9.80 -15.15
N ALA A 216 -10.72 9.99 -16.18
CA ALA A 216 -9.46 10.72 -16.06
C ALA A 216 -9.68 12.17 -15.59
N ASP A 217 -10.67 12.87 -16.17
CA ASP A 217 -11.01 14.25 -15.78
C ASP A 217 -11.46 14.33 -14.31
N PHE A 218 -12.29 13.39 -13.86
CA PHE A 218 -12.74 13.33 -12.46
C PHE A 218 -11.58 13.15 -11.49
N ILE A 219 -10.63 12.26 -11.82
CA ILE A 219 -9.45 12.01 -10.98
C ILE A 219 -8.54 13.23 -10.96
N TYR A 220 -8.36 13.87 -12.11
CA TYR A 220 -7.59 15.10 -12.21
C TYR A 220 -8.22 16.23 -11.38
N GLU A 221 -9.54 16.38 -11.39
CA GLU A 221 -10.26 17.35 -10.54
C GLU A 221 -10.02 17.09 -9.04
N ILE A 222 -10.01 15.82 -8.61
CA ILE A 222 -9.66 15.46 -7.21
C ILE A 222 -8.22 15.89 -6.89
N MET A 223 -7.27 15.64 -7.79
CA MET A 223 -5.88 16.07 -7.59
C MET A 223 -5.79 17.59 -7.45
N GLU A 224 -6.52 18.35 -8.29
CA GLU A 224 -6.57 19.82 -8.21
C GLU A 224 -7.17 20.31 -6.89
N GLU A 225 -8.22 19.66 -6.40
CA GLU A 225 -8.83 20.02 -5.12
C GLU A 225 -7.85 19.80 -3.95
N ILE A 226 -7.15 18.65 -3.93
CA ILE A 226 -6.12 18.35 -2.92
C ILE A 226 -4.97 19.36 -2.99
N ALA A 227 -4.55 19.75 -4.20
CA ALA A 227 -3.50 20.73 -4.43
C ALA A 227 -3.88 22.15 -3.98
N GLN A 228 -5.17 22.45 -3.74
CA GLN A 228 -5.62 23.80 -3.38
C GLN A 228 -5.95 23.97 -1.90
N ILE A 229 -6.40 22.90 -1.23
CA ILE A 229 -6.81 22.91 0.18
C ILE A 229 -5.60 22.81 1.12
#